data_AF-A0A4U5NPE6-F1
#
_entry.id   AF-A0A4U5NPE6-F1
#
_cell.length_a   1.000
_cell.length_b   1.000
_cell.length_c   1.000
_cell.angle_alpha   90.00
_cell.angle_beta   90.00
_cell.angle_gamma   90.00
#
_symmetry.space_group_name_H-M   'P 1'
#
loop_
_entity.id
_entity.type
_entity.pdbx_description
1 polymer ?
#
loop_
_entity_poly.entity_id
_entity_poly.type
_entity_poly.pdbx_seq_one_letter_code
_entity_poly.pdbx_strand_id
1 'polypeptide(L)'
;MASSREPWLMLRFLLVLVFSVYKTTAFGEVMRAPQIEQQQQQQQEGQRQRHKNAYATMMYMGTPRDYDFYVAIRVMLRSLARLHVDADLVVIASHDVPLRWVHTMEQEDGARVMRVENVDNPYKNQPNFDRRFKLTLNKLYVWKMIEYERVVMLDADNLFLRRSDELFQCGQFCAVFINPCIFHTGLFVLQPSMEVFKDMLHQLEIGKENPDGADQGFISGYFPDLLDMPMFHPPLNGTTVNGSYRLPLGYQMDATYYYLRLRWNVPCGPNSVITFPGASWLKPWYWWAWPVLPLGIQWHEQRRQSLGYGAETPMALIQCIVYLGIIAVTRLARPNISKICYRRTEKNVSVIQAGLKLVAIWSILASYLLPSIIIPCTIHPLLGWGLYLLGSFALCSIAINAFMLPMLPVLTPCLGIFGVLLVMAFPLYPNGIIRCLSIFGYAFCAAPFLWASLVKIMASLQASLERENFFPRLGESSPPSGFNKLY
;
A
#
# COMPACT_ATOMS: atom_id res chain seq x y z
N MET A 1 -17.39 -41.48 -24.89
CA MET A 1 -16.42 -41.31 -23.79
C MET A 1 -15.47 -40.19 -24.16
N ALA A 2 -15.74 -38.97 -23.70
CA ALA A 2 -14.83 -37.83 -23.83
C ALA A 2 -14.78 -37.14 -22.45
N SER A 3 -13.56 -36.83 -22.03
CA SER A 3 -13.14 -36.56 -20.65
C SER A 3 -13.84 -35.36 -19.99
N SER A 4 -14.49 -35.59 -18.85
CA SER A 4 -15.13 -34.57 -17.99
C SER A 4 -14.16 -33.87 -17.02
N ARG A 5 -12.87 -33.77 -17.35
CA ARG A 5 -11.81 -33.32 -16.40
C ARG A 5 -11.39 -31.84 -16.53
N GLU A 6 -11.82 -31.12 -17.55
CA GLU A 6 -11.26 -29.78 -17.87
C GLU A 6 -11.60 -28.62 -16.90
N PRO A 7 -12.83 -28.45 -16.36
CA PRO A 7 -13.10 -27.31 -15.48
C PRO A 7 -12.41 -27.45 -14.12
N TRP A 8 -12.19 -28.69 -13.66
CA TRP A 8 -11.41 -28.98 -12.46
C TRP A 8 -9.90 -28.77 -12.66
N LEU A 9 -9.41 -28.92 -13.89
CA LEU A 9 -8.02 -28.61 -14.25
C LEU A 9 -7.78 -27.10 -14.26
N MET A 10 -8.69 -26.29 -14.82
CA MET A 10 -8.61 -24.82 -14.77
C MET A 10 -8.68 -24.26 -13.34
N LEU A 11 -9.57 -24.79 -12.50
CA LEU A 11 -9.66 -24.38 -11.10
C LEU A 11 -8.43 -24.83 -10.29
N ARG A 12 -7.92 -26.04 -10.53
CA ARG A 12 -6.65 -26.50 -9.95
C ARG A 12 -5.47 -25.68 -10.44
N PHE A 13 -5.45 -25.28 -11.72
CA PHE A 13 -4.41 -24.43 -12.28
C PHE A 13 -4.46 -23.04 -11.63
N LEU A 14 -5.63 -22.41 -11.53
CA LEU A 14 -5.83 -21.15 -10.81
C LEU A 14 -5.44 -21.26 -9.33
N LEU A 15 -5.81 -22.34 -8.63
CA LEU A 15 -5.41 -22.57 -7.24
C LEU A 15 -3.91 -22.80 -7.09
N VAL A 16 -3.28 -23.56 -7.99
CA VAL A 16 -1.82 -23.78 -8.02
C VAL A 16 -1.08 -22.52 -8.40
N LEU A 17 -1.66 -21.66 -9.23
CA LEU A 17 -1.10 -20.37 -9.63
C LEU A 17 -1.23 -19.35 -8.50
N VAL A 18 -2.37 -19.31 -7.79
CA VAL A 18 -2.54 -18.54 -6.55
C VAL A 18 -1.59 -19.05 -5.46
N PHE A 19 -1.42 -20.37 -5.30
CA PHE A 19 -0.48 -20.95 -4.34
C PHE A 19 0.99 -20.72 -4.74
N SER A 20 1.32 -20.76 -6.03
CA SER A 20 2.67 -20.45 -6.53
C SER A 20 2.98 -18.97 -6.42
N VAL A 21 2.01 -18.10 -6.72
CA VAL A 21 2.10 -16.66 -6.51
C VAL A 21 2.29 -16.36 -5.02
N TYR A 22 1.52 -17.01 -4.13
CA TYR A 22 1.67 -16.91 -2.68
C TYR A 22 3.03 -17.44 -2.19
N LYS A 23 3.53 -18.54 -2.76
CA LYS A 23 4.88 -19.05 -2.49
C LYS A 23 5.98 -18.14 -3.03
N THR A 24 5.79 -17.44 -4.15
CA THR A 24 6.78 -16.47 -4.63
C THR A 24 6.74 -15.14 -3.86
N THR A 25 5.61 -14.80 -3.22
CA THR A 25 5.55 -13.69 -2.24
C THR A 25 6.19 -14.06 -0.89
N ALA A 26 6.36 -15.36 -0.61
CA ALA A 26 6.99 -15.87 0.58
C ALA A 26 8.12 -16.83 0.22
N PHE A 27 9.32 -16.27 0.04
CA PHE A 27 10.58 -16.99 -0.20
C PHE A 27 10.73 -17.60 -1.61
N GLY A 28 11.63 -16.98 -2.37
CA GLY A 28 12.29 -17.57 -3.53
C GLY A 28 13.76 -17.16 -3.58
N GLU A 29 14.62 -18.04 -3.04
CA GLU A 29 15.98 -18.47 -3.46
C GLU A 29 17.09 -17.41 -3.66
N VAL A 30 18.37 -17.61 -3.31
CA VAL A 30 19.24 -18.81 -3.31
C VAL A 30 20.21 -18.73 -2.10
N MET A 31 20.36 -19.85 -1.36
CA MET A 31 21.53 -20.04 -0.49
C MET A 31 22.78 -20.25 -1.33
N ARG A 32 23.65 -19.23 -1.39
CA ARG A 32 25.11 -19.41 -1.33
C ARG A 32 25.78 -18.03 -1.21
N ALA A 33 26.22 -17.69 0.00
CA ALA A 33 27.29 -16.72 0.21
C ALA A 33 28.44 -17.48 0.91
N PRO A 34 29.68 -17.46 0.39
CA PRO A 34 30.82 -18.08 1.06
C PRO A 34 31.20 -17.23 2.29
N GLN A 35 31.53 -17.89 3.40
CA GLN A 35 31.91 -17.28 4.70
C GLN A 35 33.17 -16.39 4.66
N ILE A 36 33.71 -16.06 3.48
CA ILE A 36 34.97 -15.33 3.29
C ILE A 36 34.75 -13.81 3.27
N GLU A 37 33.54 -13.33 2.95
CA GLU A 37 33.24 -11.88 2.91
C GLU A 37 33.02 -11.25 4.30
N GLN A 38 32.65 -12.05 5.32
CA GLN A 38 32.39 -11.54 6.68
C GLN A 38 33.66 -11.06 7.40
N GLN A 39 34.83 -11.61 7.09
CA GLN A 39 36.10 -11.17 7.68
C GLN A 39 36.70 -9.93 7.00
N GLN A 40 36.37 -9.67 5.74
CA GLN A 40 36.82 -8.45 5.04
C GLN A 40 35.94 -7.22 5.38
N GLN A 41 34.67 -7.42 5.72
CA GLN A 41 33.74 -6.33 6.06
C GLN A 41 34.02 -5.65 7.40
N GLN A 42 34.47 -6.39 8.43
CA GLN A 42 34.90 -5.77 9.70
C GLN A 42 36.15 -4.87 9.54
N GLN A 43 36.95 -5.07 8.48
CA GLN A 43 38.10 -4.20 8.18
C GLN A 43 37.70 -2.95 7.35
N GLN A 44 36.61 -2.99 6.58
CA GLN A 44 36.15 -1.85 5.78
C GLN A 44 35.28 -0.84 6.56
N GLU A 45 34.55 -1.26 7.59
CA GLU A 45 33.81 -0.33 8.47
C GLU A 45 34.74 0.68 9.18
N GLY A 46 36.01 0.32 9.39
CA GLY A 46 37.02 1.19 10.00
C GLY A 46 37.54 2.33 9.12
N GLN A 47 37.16 2.40 7.83
CA GLN A 47 37.68 3.40 6.88
C GLN A 47 36.67 4.44 6.38
N ARG A 48 35.37 4.32 6.68
CA ARG A 48 34.42 5.41 6.37
C ARG A 48 34.62 6.55 7.37
N GLN A 49 34.93 7.73 6.86
CA GLN A 49 35.01 8.94 7.66
C GLN A 49 33.63 9.20 8.30
N ARG A 50 33.57 9.06 9.62
CA ARG A 50 32.33 9.11 10.39
C ARG A 50 31.86 10.55 10.48
N HIS A 51 30.62 10.81 10.10
CA HIS A 51 30.05 12.14 10.26
C HIS A 51 29.73 12.40 11.73
N LYS A 52 29.72 13.68 12.11
CA LYS A 52 29.34 14.12 13.45
C LYS A 52 27.85 13.95 13.71
N ASN A 53 27.04 13.97 12.65
CA ASN A 53 25.58 13.98 12.72
C ASN A 53 25.00 12.81 11.94
N ALA A 54 23.74 12.48 12.22
CA ALA A 54 23.04 11.41 11.51
C ALA A 54 21.58 11.74 11.18
N TYR A 55 21.11 11.28 10.02
CA TYR A 55 19.69 11.07 9.76
C TYR A 55 19.35 9.64 10.19
N ALA A 56 18.41 9.49 11.12
CA ALA A 56 18.01 8.19 11.65
C ALA A 56 16.56 7.86 11.30
N THR A 57 16.27 6.59 11.05
CA THR A 57 14.90 6.08 10.93
C THR A 57 14.78 4.73 11.63
N MET A 58 13.54 4.28 11.86
CA MET A 58 13.25 3.04 12.58
C MET A 58 12.62 2.01 11.66
N MET A 59 13.08 0.77 11.75
CA MET A 59 12.50 -0.38 11.09
C MET A 59 12.21 -1.49 12.09
N TYR A 60 11.00 -2.02 12.08
CA TYR A 60 10.61 -3.17 12.90
C TYR A 60 9.69 -4.09 12.11
N MET A 61 9.57 -5.34 12.57
CA MET A 61 8.68 -6.34 11.99
C MET A 61 7.50 -6.62 12.92
N GLY A 62 6.42 -7.15 12.35
CA GLY A 62 5.24 -7.58 13.11
C GLY A 62 3.91 -7.16 12.50
N THR A 63 3.92 -6.63 11.27
CA THR A 63 2.71 -6.20 10.56
C THR A 63 2.66 -6.79 9.14
N PRO A 64 1.46 -6.93 8.54
CA PRO A 64 1.35 -7.33 7.14
C PRO A 64 2.01 -6.35 6.14
N ARG A 65 2.48 -5.19 6.59
CA ARG A 65 3.00 -4.08 5.78
C ARG A 65 4.52 -3.90 5.92
N ASP A 66 5.20 -4.84 6.57
CA ASP A 66 6.62 -4.71 6.87
C ASP A 66 7.46 -4.49 5.59
N TYR A 67 7.11 -5.18 4.49
CA TYR A 67 7.75 -4.98 3.19
C TYR A 67 7.47 -3.60 2.59
N ASP A 68 6.28 -3.04 2.81
CA ASP A 68 5.93 -1.71 2.30
C ASP A 68 6.81 -0.64 2.97
N PHE A 69 6.99 -0.73 4.29
CA PHE A 69 7.86 0.17 5.05
C PHE A 69 9.34 -0.04 4.74
N TYR A 70 9.77 -1.29 4.51
CA TYR A 70 11.11 -1.57 3.99
C TYR A 70 11.38 -0.79 2.70
N VAL A 71 10.49 -0.88 1.71
CA VAL A 71 10.63 -0.14 0.46
C VAL A 71 10.60 1.38 0.71
N ALA A 72 9.72 1.87 1.59
CA ALA A 72 9.63 3.29 1.94
C ALA A 72 10.93 3.85 2.52
N ILE A 73 11.51 3.15 3.50
CA ILE A 73 12.78 3.51 4.13
C ILE A 73 13.89 3.57 3.08
N ARG A 74 13.99 2.57 2.19
CA ARG A 74 15.01 2.56 1.14
C ARG A 74 14.90 3.73 0.17
N VAL A 75 13.67 4.08 -0.23
CA VAL A 75 13.42 5.26 -1.09
C VAL A 75 13.84 6.54 -0.37
N MET A 76 13.49 6.68 0.92
CA MET A 76 13.89 7.83 1.73
C MET A 76 15.41 7.94 1.87
N LEU A 77 16.10 6.86 2.24
CA LEU A 77 17.56 6.82 2.38
C LEU A 77 18.27 7.21 1.07
N ARG A 78 17.86 6.62 -0.06
CA ARG A 78 18.44 6.96 -1.36
C ARG A 78 18.12 8.39 -1.79
N SER A 79 16.97 8.94 -1.39
CA SER A 79 16.65 10.35 -1.65
C SER A 79 17.59 11.30 -0.91
N LEU A 80 17.90 11.01 0.37
CA LEU A 80 18.87 11.77 1.16
C LEU A 80 20.29 11.63 0.58
N ALA A 81 20.71 10.43 0.22
CA ALA A 81 22.03 10.20 -0.38
C ALA A 81 22.25 11.03 -1.66
N ARG A 82 21.22 11.15 -2.51
CA ARG A 82 21.28 11.99 -3.73
C ARG A 82 21.37 13.48 -3.46
N LEU A 83 20.87 13.92 -2.32
CA LEU A 83 20.98 15.31 -1.88
C LEU A 83 22.38 15.62 -1.32
N HIS A 84 23.29 14.63 -1.28
CA HIS A 84 24.66 14.76 -0.77
C HIS A 84 24.69 15.37 0.63
N VAL A 85 23.88 14.79 1.53
CA VAL A 85 23.85 15.16 2.94
C VAL A 85 25.21 14.87 3.60
N ASP A 86 25.61 15.74 4.52
CA ASP A 86 26.85 15.66 5.31
C ASP A 86 26.55 15.04 6.68
N ALA A 87 26.00 13.82 6.64
CA ALA A 87 25.57 13.08 7.82
C ALA A 87 25.52 11.58 7.51
N ASP A 88 25.69 10.76 8.55
CA ASP A 88 25.50 9.32 8.44
C ASP A 88 24.01 9.01 8.27
N LEU A 89 23.70 8.06 7.39
CA LEU A 89 22.36 7.49 7.27
C LEU A 89 22.26 6.28 8.19
N VAL A 90 21.34 6.29 9.15
CA VAL A 90 21.22 5.24 10.16
C VAL A 90 19.82 4.63 10.16
N VAL A 91 19.74 3.30 10.19
CA VAL A 91 18.49 2.57 10.43
C VAL A 91 18.59 1.86 11.76
N ILE A 92 17.74 2.23 12.71
CA ILE A 92 17.54 1.49 13.94
C ILE A 92 16.59 0.33 13.60
N ALA A 93 17.09 -0.90 13.62
CA ALA A 93 16.35 -2.08 13.18
C ALA A 93 16.07 -3.02 14.36
N SER A 94 14.82 -3.45 14.54
CA SER A 94 14.56 -4.51 15.52
C SER A 94 15.28 -5.81 15.13
N HIS A 95 15.58 -6.67 16.10
CA HIS A 95 16.24 -7.95 15.81
C HIS A 95 15.45 -8.85 14.86
N ASP A 96 14.12 -8.67 14.78
CA ASP A 96 13.23 -9.41 13.88
C ASP A 96 13.40 -9.03 12.41
N VAL A 97 13.98 -7.88 12.10
CA VAL A 97 14.24 -7.46 10.71
C VAL A 97 15.15 -8.48 10.04
N PRO A 98 14.74 -9.07 8.89
CA PRO A 98 15.52 -10.09 8.21
C PRO A 98 16.94 -9.62 7.90
N LEU A 99 17.94 -10.46 8.19
CA LEU A 99 19.34 -10.12 7.93
C LEU A 99 19.58 -9.72 6.46
N ARG A 100 18.90 -10.35 5.50
CA ARG A 100 18.99 -9.96 4.09
C ARG A 100 18.62 -8.48 3.88
N TRP A 101 17.58 -7.99 4.54
CA TRP A 101 17.16 -6.59 4.42
C TRP A 101 18.16 -5.65 5.08
N VAL A 102 18.73 -6.05 6.22
CA VAL A 102 19.84 -5.35 6.88
C VAL A 102 21.04 -5.21 5.92
N HIS A 103 21.53 -6.33 5.37
CA HIS A 103 22.66 -6.32 4.44
C HIS A 103 22.36 -5.47 3.20
N THR A 104 21.14 -5.53 2.66
CA THR A 104 20.74 -4.66 1.54
C THR A 104 20.78 -3.17 1.90
N MET A 105 20.28 -2.77 3.08
CA MET A 105 20.35 -1.37 3.51
C MET A 105 21.80 -0.91 3.73
N GLU A 106 22.67 -1.78 4.23
CA GLU A 106 24.09 -1.48 4.44
C GLU A 106 24.86 -1.36 3.13
N GLN A 107 24.75 -2.38 2.28
CA GLN A 107 25.59 -2.52 1.09
C GLN A 107 25.07 -1.72 -0.10
N GLU A 108 23.75 -1.66 -0.31
CA GLU A 108 23.16 -0.99 -1.47
C GLU A 108 22.69 0.44 -1.19
N ASP A 109 22.23 0.72 0.04
CA ASP A 109 21.68 2.03 0.39
C ASP A 109 22.65 2.88 1.21
N GLY A 110 23.80 2.29 1.61
CA GLY A 110 24.88 2.97 2.31
C GLY A 110 24.57 3.33 3.76
N ALA A 111 23.49 2.80 4.33
CA ALA A 111 23.06 3.10 5.69
C ALA A 111 23.77 2.22 6.72
N ARG A 112 24.07 2.76 7.90
CA ARG A 112 24.51 1.96 9.05
C ARG A 112 23.29 1.40 9.77
N VAL A 113 23.27 0.10 10.06
CA VAL A 113 22.13 -0.52 10.74
C VAL A 113 22.45 -0.79 12.20
N MET A 114 21.72 -0.13 13.11
CA MET A 114 21.80 -0.37 14.55
C MET A 114 20.73 -1.38 14.96
N ARG A 115 21.13 -2.61 15.26
CA ARG A 115 20.18 -3.65 15.69
C ARG A 115 19.83 -3.51 17.18
N VAL A 116 18.54 -3.55 17.49
CA VAL A 116 18.00 -3.37 18.85
C VAL A 116 16.92 -4.39 19.19
N GLU A 117 16.71 -4.63 20.47
CA GLU A 117 15.54 -5.36 20.98
C GLU A 117 14.28 -4.50 20.86
N ASN A 118 13.09 -5.12 20.86
CA ASN A 118 11.85 -4.35 20.90
C ASN A 118 11.57 -3.89 22.33
N VAL A 119 11.21 -2.61 22.48
CA VAL A 119 10.67 -2.06 23.73
C VAL A 119 9.27 -2.64 23.94
N ASP A 120 9.01 -3.17 25.13
CA ASP A 120 7.65 -3.59 25.49
C ASP A 120 6.76 -2.36 25.69
N ASN A 121 5.63 -2.30 24.97
CA ASN A 121 4.70 -1.19 25.10
C ASN A 121 3.76 -1.43 26.30
N PRO A 122 3.89 -0.68 27.42
CA PRO A 122 3.07 -0.90 28.61
C PRO A 122 1.59 -0.57 28.37
N TYR A 123 1.28 0.23 27.34
CA TYR A 123 -0.07 0.66 26.99
C TYR A 123 -0.84 -0.34 26.14
N LYS A 124 -0.21 -1.46 25.72
CA LYS A 124 -0.81 -2.47 24.84
C LYS A 124 -2.14 -3.08 25.32
N ASN A 125 -2.41 -2.97 26.63
CA ASN A 125 -3.60 -3.50 27.29
C ASN A 125 -4.65 -2.41 27.61
N GLN A 126 -4.40 -1.15 27.26
CA GLN A 126 -5.37 -0.07 27.48
C GLN A 126 -6.64 -0.26 26.64
N PRO A 127 -7.79 0.24 27.13
CA PRO A 127 -9.00 0.26 26.31
C PRO A 127 -8.75 1.12 25.06
N ASN A 128 -9.21 0.64 23.89
CA ASN A 128 -9.03 1.28 22.58
C ASN A 128 -7.59 1.38 22.06
N PHE A 129 -6.65 0.58 22.57
CA PHE A 129 -5.30 0.51 22.03
C PHE A 129 -5.29 0.03 20.56
N ASP A 130 -4.73 0.84 19.65
CA ASP A 130 -4.52 0.40 18.27
C ASP A 130 -3.29 -0.50 18.20
N ARG A 131 -3.50 -1.77 17.83
CA ARG A 131 -2.45 -2.80 17.71
C ARG A 131 -1.28 -2.37 16.82
N ARG A 132 -1.48 -1.41 15.90
CA ARG A 132 -0.41 -0.86 15.07
C ARG A 132 0.67 -0.12 15.87
N PHE A 133 0.36 0.38 17.06
CA PHE A 133 1.27 1.14 17.92
C PHE A 133 2.11 0.26 18.85
N LYS A 134 1.99 -1.07 18.73
CA LYS A 134 2.71 -2.02 19.57
C LYS A 134 4.23 -1.78 19.63
N LEU A 135 4.83 -1.31 18.53
CA LEU A 135 6.28 -1.19 18.37
C LEU A 135 6.77 0.25 18.13
N THR A 136 5.89 1.25 18.23
CA THR A 136 6.25 2.65 17.96
C THR A 136 7.23 3.21 18.98
N LEU A 137 7.20 2.73 20.22
CA LEU A 137 8.13 3.13 21.28
C LEU A 137 9.59 2.70 21.02
N ASN A 138 9.86 1.83 20.05
CA ASN A 138 11.24 1.58 19.60
C ASN A 138 11.92 2.86 19.10
N LYS A 139 11.15 3.87 18.68
CA LYS A 139 11.65 5.19 18.29
C LYS A 139 12.53 5.84 19.36
N LEU A 140 12.32 5.50 20.64
CA LEU A 140 13.10 6.04 21.77
C LEU A 140 14.58 5.65 21.71
N TYR A 141 14.96 4.59 20.99
CA TYR A 141 16.37 4.21 20.82
C TYR A 141 17.21 5.29 20.13
N VAL A 142 16.60 6.27 19.46
CA VAL A 142 17.36 7.36 18.84
C VAL A 142 18.15 8.19 19.87
N TRP A 143 17.68 8.27 21.12
CA TRP A 143 18.43 8.95 22.20
C TRP A 143 19.65 8.17 22.68
N LYS A 144 19.75 6.86 22.38
CA LYS A 144 20.90 6.01 22.72
C LYS A 144 22.11 6.26 21.80
N MET A 145 21.93 6.97 20.68
CA MET A 145 22.94 7.18 19.64
C MET A 145 24.00 8.25 20.02
N ILE A 146 24.62 8.11 21.20
CA ILE A 146 25.55 9.08 21.80
C ILE A 146 26.87 9.27 21.05
N GLU A 147 27.12 8.48 20.01
CA GLU A 147 28.25 8.71 19.10
C GLU A 147 28.08 9.92 18.17
N TYR A 148 26.87 10.48 18.07
CA TYR A 148 26.57 11.64 17.22
C TYR A 148 26.30 12.88 18.04
N GLU A 149 26.74 14.04 17.53
CA GLU A 149 26.45 15.35 18.12
C GLU A 149 24.96 15.69 17.98
N ARG A 150 24.36 15.45 16.80
CA ARG A 150 22.94 15.63 16.52
C ARG A 150 22.36 14.52 15.66
N VAL A 151 21.10 14.19 15.91
CA VAL A 151 20.34 13.22 15.11
C VAL A 151 19.03 13.84 14.66
N VAL A 152 18.71 13.71 13.37
CA VAL A 152 17.37 13.98 12.84
C VAL A 152 16.63 12.65 12.73
N MET A 153 15.65 12.45 13.60
CA MET A 153 14.78 11.26 13.57
C MET A 153 13.70 11.44 12.50
N LEU A 154 13.48 10.40 11.69
CA LEU A 154 12.58 10.40 10.55
C LEU A 154 11.64 9.19 10.58
N ASP A 155 10.35 9.44 10.41
CA ASP A 155 9.42 8.41 9.96
C ASP A 155 9.69 8.02 8.51
N ALA A 156 9.41 6.76 8.17
CA ALA A 156 9.62 6.19 6.84
C ALA A 156 8.79 6.85 5.71
N ASP A 157 7.80 7.67 6.08
CA ASP A 157 6.93 8.38 5.16
C ASP A 157 7.31 9.86 4.99
N ASN A 158 8.57 10.21 5.26
CA ASN A 158 9.16 11.48 4.86
C ASN A 158 9.81 11.37 3.48
N LEU A 159 9.69 12.44 2.69
CA LEU A 159 10.31 12.59 1.38
C LEU A 159 11.05 13.93 1.30
N PHE A 160 12.37 13.88 1.21
CA PHE A 160 13.20 15.07 1.11
C PHE A 160 13.22 15.59 -0.33
N LEU A 161 12.88 16.86 -0.49
CA LEU A 161 12.94 17.62 -1.74
C LEU A 161 14.27 18.39 -1.87
N ARG A 162 14.87 18.74 -0.74
CA ARG A 162 16.10 19.55 -0.62
C ARG A 162 16.93 19.02 0.54
N ARG A 163 18.25 19.25 0.46
CA ARG A 163 19.18 19.04 1.58
C ARG A 163 18.75 19.94 2.74
N SER A 164 18.73 19.39 3.97
CA SER A 164 18.23 20.08 5.19
C SER A 164 19.22 19.92 6.35
N ASP A 165 20.52 19.94 6.08
CA ASP A 165 21.57 19.70 7.09
C ASP A 165 21.65 20.83 8.12
N GLU A 166 21.11 22.00 7.80
CA GLU A 166 20.95 23.11 8.75
C GLU A 166 20.09 22.72 9.97
N LEU A 167 19.29 21.65 9.88
CA LEU A 167 18.60 21.07 11.04
C LEU A 167 19.56 20.61 12.13
N PHE A 168 20.78 20.18 11.78
CA PHE A 168 21.81 19.81 12.76
C PHE A 168 22.37 21.01 13.53
N GLN A 169 22.04 22.25 13.15
CA GLN A 169 22.38 23.42 13.94
C GLN A 169 21.39 23.62 15.10
N CYS A 170 20.26 22.90 15.12
CA CYS A 170 19.30 22.96 16.22
C CYS A 170 19.87 22.37 17.51
N GLY A 171 19.38 22.84 18.66
CA GLY A 171 19.93 22.49 19.96
C GLY A 171 19.52 21.10 20.46
N GLN A 172 18.88 21.02 21.62
CA GLN A 172 18.64 19.76 22.33
C GLN A 172 17.44 18.98 21.79
N PHE A 173 16.34 19.65 21.46
CA PHE A 173 15.15 19.03 20.90
C PHE A 173 14.37 20.03 20.04
N CYS A 174 14.08 19.66 18.79
CA CYS A 174 13.37 20.54 17.86
C CYS A 174 12.41 19.77 16.98
N ALA A 175 11.16 20.22 16.86
CA ALA A 175 10.14 19.53 16.07
C ALA A 175 9.18 20.53 15.40
N VAL A 176 8.52 20.09 14.33
CA VAL A 176 7.49 20.88 13.64
C VAL A 176 6.13 20.64 14.30
N PHE A 177 5.29 21.67 14.35
CA PHE A 177 3.94 21.60 14.93
C PHE A 177 2.88 21.15 13.91
N ILE A 178 2.11 20.10 14.24
CA ILE A 178 0.97 19.60 13.41
C ILE A 178 -0.21 20.55 13.54
N ASN A 179 -0.41 21.02 14.76
CA ASN A 179 -1.43 21.98 15.14
C ASN A 179 -0.80 22.94 16.15
N PRO A 180 -1.48 24.03 16.54
CA PRO A 180 -0.91 25.03 17.43
C PRO A 180 -0.39 24.50 18.78
N CYS A 181 -0.81 23.32 19.24
CA CYS A 181 -0.51 22.78 20.56
C CYS A 181 0.40 21.54 20.56
N ILE A 182 0.44 20.77 19.45
CA ILE A 182 1.08 19.45 19.40
C ILE A 182 2.10 19.41 18.27
N PHE A 183 3.34 19.04 18.62
CA PHE A 183 4.41 18.78 17.65
C PHE A 183 4.33 17.38 17.05
N HIS A 184 4.79 17.21 15.81
CA HIS A 184 4.81 15.93 15.10
C HIS A 184 6.06 15.15 15.45
N THR A 185 5.94 13.88 15.82
CA THR A 185 7.11 13.02 16.09
C THR A 185 7.72 12.41 14.82
N GLY A 186 7.06 12.52 13.67
CA GLY A 186 7.58 12.02 12.39
C GLY A 186 8.80 12.73 11.81
N LEU A 187 9.14 13.95 12.26
CA LEU A 187 10.46 14.54 12.06
C LEU A 187 10.83 15.40 13.27
N PHE A 188 11.95 15.08 13.92
CA PHE A 188 12.51 15.93 14.97
C PHE A 188 14.02 15.81 15.05
N VAL A 189 14.66 16.90 15.49
CA VAL A 189 16.08 16.97 15.82
C VAL A 189 16.24 16.70 17.31
N LEU A 190 17.28 15.95 17.68
CA LEU A 190 17.66 15.78 19.07
C LEU A 190 19.18 15.78 19.27
N GLN A 191 19.59 16.11 20.49
CA GLN A 191 20.89 15.74 21.03
C GLN A 191 20.76 14.38 21.76
N PRO A 192 21.46 13.32 21.30
CA PRO A 192 21.41 12.03 21.98
C PRO A 192 21.91 12.11 23.42
N SER A 193 21.27 11.38 24.32
CA SER A 193 21.64 11.34 25.74
C SER A 193 21.19 10.02 26.36
N MET A 194 22.14 9.29 26.95
CA MET A 194 21.86 8.08 27.71
C MET A 194 21.04 8.36 28.98
N GLU A 195 21.15 9.56 29.55
CA GLU A 195 20.35 9.96 30.72
C GLU A 195 18.88 10.09 30.33
N VAL A 196 18.59 10.84 29.25
CA VAL A 196 17.24 11.00 28.71
C VAL A 196 16.65 9.66 28.26
N PHE A 197 17.44 8.83 27.58
CA PHE A 197 17.01 7.50 27.16
C PHE A 197 16.58 6.62 28.35
N LYS A 198 17.41 6.54 29.40
CA LYS A 198 17.11 5.75 30.60
C LYS A 198 15.90 6.31 31.35
N ASP A 199 15.79 7.64 31.45
CA ASP A 199 14.65 8.28 32.09
C ASP A 199 13.34 8.02 31.33
N MET A 200 13.33 8.07 29.99
CA MET A 200 12.16 7.70 29.20
C MET A 200 11.73 6.25 29.41
N LEU A 201 12.69 5.30 29.45
CA LEU A 201 12.36 3.90 29.75
C LEU A 201 11.80 3.75 31.18
N HIS A 202 12.38 4.44 32.15
CA HIS A 202 11.86 4.46 33.52
C HIS A 202 10.43 5.03 33.60
N GLN A 203 10.14 6.12 32.87
CA GLN A 203 8.80 6.70 32.80
C GLN A 203 7.77 5.73 32.19
N LEU A 204 8.17 4.90 31.21
CA LEU A 204 7.33 3.82 30.69
C LEU A 204 7.07 2.75 31.75
N GLU A 205 8.09 2.33 32.50
CA GLU A 205 7.98 1.31 33.56
C GLU A 205 7.05 1.72 34.70
N ILE A 206 7.11 2.98 35.13
CA ILE A 206 6.23 3.50 36.18
C ILE A 206 4.82 3.87 35.67
N GLY A 207 4.56 3.67 34.37
CA GLY A 207 3.24 3.85 33.78
C GLY A 207 2.83 5.32 33.59
N LYS A 208 3.76 6.20 33.17
CA LYS A 208 3.43 7.57 32.77
C LYS A 208 2.24 7.60 31.83
N GLU A 209 1.33 8.55 32.00
CA GLU A 209 0.17 8.69 31.13
C GLU A 209 0.58 8.94 29.68
N ASN A 210 -0.04 8.21 28.76
CA ASN A 210 0.17 8.36 27.32
C ASN A 210 -1.17 8.25 26.59
N PRO A 211 -1.76 9.36 26.12
CA PRO A 211 -3.11 9.39 25.58
C PRO A 211 -3.34 8.52 24.32
N ASP A 212 -2.31 8.33 23.48
CA ASP A 212 -2.42 7.54 22.24
C ASP A 212 -1.76 6.16 22.35
N GLY A 213 -1.09 5.86 23.47
CA GLY A 213 -0.33 4.64 23.68
C GLY A 213 0.84 4.45 22.70
N ALA A 214 1.27 5.50 21.99
CA ALA A 214 2.27 5.48 20.92
C ALA A 214 3.43 6.46 21.20
N ASP A 215 4.33 6.62 20.21
CA ASP A 215 5.47 7.54 20.31
C ASP A 215 5.03 9.02 20.30
N GLN A 216 3.99 9.34 19.54
CA GLN A 216 3.48 10.69 19.38
C GLN A 216 3.01 11.28 20.72
N GLY A 217 2.15 10.58 21.45
CA GLY A 217 1.68 10.99 22.78
C GLY A 217 2.77 10.96 23.84
N PHE A 218 3.61 9.92 23.85
CA PHE A 218 4.68 9.78 24.84
C PHE A 218 5.73 10.90 24.73
N ILE A 219 6.29 11.11 23.54
CA ILE A 219 7.34 12.12 23.33
C ILE A 219 6.78 13.52 23.53
N SER A 220 5.53 13.78 23.08
CA SER A 220 4.86 15.07 23.34
C SER A 220 4.69 15.34 24.84
N GLY A 221 4.30 14.33 25.62
CA GLY A 221 4.20 14.44 27.08
C GLY A 221 5.55 14.45 27.80
N TYR A 222 6.65 14.08 27.14
CA TYR A 222 8.01 14.15 27.69
C TYR A 222 8.64 15.53 27.48
N PHE A 223 8.35 16.19 26.35
CA PHE A 223 8.85 17.54 26.03
C PHE A 223 7.72 18.58 25.93
N PRO A 224 6.90 18.79 26.98
CA PRO A 224 5.74 19.68 26.93
C PRO A 224 6.14 21.15 26.67
N ASP A 225 7.30 21.57 27.19
CA ASP A 225 7.77 22.95 27.11
C ASP A 225 8.10 23.40 25.68
N LEU A 226 8.18 22.48 24.71
CA LEU A 226 8.46 22.83 23.31
C LEU A 226 7.42 23.81 22.73
N LEU A 227 6.19 23.79 23.25
CA LEU A 227 5.12 24.70 22.85
C LEU A 227 5.52 26.17 23.02
N ASP A 228 6.21 26.48 24.12
CA ASP A 228 6.58 27.84 24.50
C ASP A 228 7.96 28.27 23.96
N MET A 229 8.66 27.37 23.28
CA MET A 229 10.00 27.65 22.74
C MET A 229 9.95 28.58 21.52
N PRO A 230 11.02 29.35 21.25
CA PRO A 230 11.09 30.19 20.05
C PRO A 230 11.16 29.35 18.75
N MET A 231 10.83 29.99 17.63
CA MET A 231 11.04 29.39 16.31
C MET A 231 12.54 29.25 16.02
N PHE A 232 12.94 28.12 15.43
CA PHE A 232 14.31 27.87 15.00
C PHE A 232 14.63 28.64 13.72
N HIS A 233 15.71 29.41 13.76
CA HIS A 233 16.28 30.11 12.62
C HIS A 233 17.76 29.71 12.54
N PRO A 234 18.19 29.00 11.48
CA PRO A 234 19.56 28.49 11.40
C PRO A 234 20.57 29.65 11.35
N PRO A 235 21.61 29.64 12.21
CA PRO A 235 22.67 30.65 12.17
C PRO A 235 23.44 30.65 10.84
N LEU A 236 23.67 31.84 10.27
CA LEU A 236 24.37 32.00 8.98
C LEU A 236 25.84 31.52 9.00
N ASN A 237 26.45 31.51 10.18
CA ASN A 237 27.82 31.06 10.41
C ASN A 237 27.92 29.53 10.60
N GLY A 238 26.80 28.79 10.57
CA GLY A 238 26.77 27.35 10.72
C GLY A 238 26.96 26.84 12.15
N THR A 239 26.95 27.71 13.16
CA THR A 239 27.10 27.29 14.56
C THR A 239 25.82 26.63 15.09
N THR A 240 25.98 25.67 16.00
CA THR A 240 24.86 25.07 16.72
C THR A 240 24.32 26.05 17.77
N VAL A 241 23.00 26.09 17.93
CA VAL A 241 22.34 26.81 19.02
C VAL A 241 22.09 25.88 20.21
N ASN A 242 21.93 26.45 21.42
CA ASN A 242 21.62 25.68 22.63
C ASN A 242 20.15 25.82 23.00
N GLY A 243 19.58 24.79 23.63
CA GLY A 243 18.16 24.73 24.01
C GLY A 243 17.25 24.12 22.94
N SER A 244 15.94 24.20 23.16
CA SER A 244 14.91 23.59 22.32
C SER A 244 14.21 24.64 21.46
N TYR A 245 13.75 24.25 20.27
CA TYR A 245 13.15 25.20 19.32
C TYR A 245 12.03 24.57 18.50
N ARG A 246 11.03 25.38 18.15
CA ARG A 246 9.99 24.98 17.20
C ARG A 246 10.51 25.10 15.77
N LEU A 247 10.39 24.04 14.98
CA LEU A 247 10.81 24.06 13.59
C LEU A 247 9.73 24.68 12.69
N PRO A 248 10.10 25.51 11.69
CA PRO A 248 9.18 25.97 10.64
C PRO A 248 8.49 24.83 9.88
N LEU A 249 7.24 25.04 9.47
CA LEU A 249 6.44 24.03 8.75
C LEU A 249 7.12 23.53 7.46
N GLY A 250 7.93 24.36 6.82
CA GLY A 250 8.69 24.01 5.62
C GLY A 250 9.71 22.87 5.82
N TYR A 251 10.07 22.51 7.05
CA TYR A 251 10.89 21.33 7.34
C TYR A 251 10.08 20.03 7.48
N GLN A 252 8.76 20.13 7.56
CA GLN A 252 7.88 18.96 7.66
C GLN A 252 6.48 19.30 7.11
N MET A 253 6.38 19.31 5.78
CA MET A 253 5.17 19.72 5.06
C MET A 253 4.17 18.57 5.03
N ASP A 254 3.11 18.66 5.83
CA ASP A 254 2.00 17.70 5.80
C ASP A 254 1.30 17.71 4.43
N ALA A 255 1.32 16.55 3.75
CA ALA A 255 0.68 16.34 2.45
C ALA A 255 -0.83 16.65 2.45
N THR A 256 -1.52 16.57 3.59
CA THR A 256 -2.94 16.88 3.69
C THR A 256 -3.26 18.34 3.35
N TYR A 257 -2.35 19.27 3.68
CA TYR A 257 -2.49 20.69 3.31
C TYR A 257 -2.45 20.89 1.79
N TYR A 258 -1.65 20.09 1.09
CA TYR A 258 -1.65 20.11 -0.38
C TYR A 258 -2.97 19.62 -0.92
N TYR A 259 -3.54 18.52 -0.41
CA TYR A 259 -4.73 17.91 -1.01
C TYR A 259 -5.97 18.82 -0.96
N LEU A 260 -6.09 19.69 0.05
CA LEU A 260 -7.16 20.67 0.13
C LEU A 260 -7.09 21.73 -0.97
N ARG A 261 -5.89 22.21 -1.31
CA ARG A 261 -5.69 23.31 -2.26
C ARG A 261 -5.16 22.88 -3.63
N LEU A 262 -4.72 21.62 -3.76
CA LEU A 262 -3.97 21.06 -4.89
C LEU A 262 -2.72 21.87 -5.28
N ARG A 263 -2.17 22.62 -4.32
CA ARG A 263 -0.93 23.38 -4.45
C ARG A 263 -0.33 23.59 -3.06
N TRP A 264 0.99 23.66 -2.99
CA TRP A 264 1.68 24.01 -1.77
C TRP A 264 1.42 25.48 -1.41
N ASN A 265 1.05 25.72 -0.16
CA ASN A 265 0.99 27.05 0.44
C ASN A 265 1.55 26.95 1.86
N VAL A 266 2.88 26.86 1.94
CA VAL A 266 3.60 26.72 3.21
C VAL A 266 4.02 28.13 3.65
N PRO A 267 3.60 28.58 4.85
CA PRO A 267 3.77 29.97 5.26
C PRO A 267 5.21 30.30 5.68
N CYS A 268 6.01 29.31 6.09
CA CYS A 268 7.36 29.54 6.62
C CYS A 268 8.28 28.32 6.41
N GLY A 269 9.60 28.57 6.32
CA GLY A 269 10.63 27.53 6.20
C GLY A 269 11.07 27.24 4.75
N PRO A 270 11.99 26.27 4.55
CA PRO A 270 12.68 26.07 3.26
C PRO A 270 11.93 25.21 2.23
N ASN A 271 10.77 24.66 2.58
CA ASN A 271 9.98 23.70 1.79
C ASN A 271 10.81 22.47 1.36
N SER A 272 11.40 21.80 2.35
CA SER A 272 12.43 20.78 2.12
C SER A 272 11.97 19.34 2.33
N VAL A 273 10.93 19.08 3.12
CA VAL A 273 10.46 17.71 3.41
C VAL A 273 8.94 17.63 3.30
N ILE A 274 8.43 16.64 2.56
CA ILE A 274 7.02 16.26 2.57
C ILE A 274 6.85 15.10 3.55
N THR A 275 5.85 15.16 4.42
CA THR A 275 5.42 14.02 5.25
C THR A 275 4.05 13.55 4.80
N PHE A 276 3.84 12.23 4.80
CA PHE A 276 2.57 11.62 4.42
C PHE A 276 1.84 11.02 5.63
N PRO A 277 1.37 11.81 6.62
CA PRO A 277 0.79 11.30 7.87
C PRO A 277 -0.60 10.65 7.71
N GLY A 278 -1.11 10.61 6.48
CA GLY A 278 -2.44 10.12 6.15
C GLY A 278 -2.70 8.64 6.47
N ALA A 279 -3.92 8.22 6.15
CA ALA A 279 -4.42 6.88 6.45
C ALA A 279 -3.47 5.79 5.96
N SER A 280 -3.36 4.74 6.77
CA SER A 280 -2.48 3.59 6.56
C SER A 280 -2.58 2.93 5.19
N TRP A 281 -3.73 3.01 4.52
CA TRP A 281 -4.01 2.42 3.20
C TRP A 281 -3.90 3.43 2.06
N LEU A 282 -3.60 4.70 2.35
CA LEU A 282 -3.38 5.77 1.37
C LEU A 282 -1.95 6.32 1.41
N LYS A 283 -1.02 5.53 1.97
CA LYS A 283 0.40 5.85 1.93
C LYS A 283 0.89 5.94 0.47
N PRO A 284 1.89 6.79 0.19
CA PRO A 284 2.22 7.19 -1.17
C PRO A 284 2.80 6.07 -2.03
N TRP A 285 3.26 4.98 -1.42
CA TRP A 285 3.78 3.81 -2.12
C TRP A 285 2.70 2.89 -2.69
N TYR A 286 1.44 3.05 -2.30
CA TYR A 286 0.37 2.22 -2.83
C TYR A 286 -0.06 2.67 -4.23
N TRP A 287 -0.09 1.74 -5.18
CA TRP A 287 -0.46 2.05 -6.56
C TRP A 287 -1.86 2.66 -6.71
N TRP A 288 -2.79 2.31 -5.82
CA TRP A 288 -4.15 2.85 -5.82
C TRP A 288 -4.26 4.22 -5.11
N ALA A 289 -3.25 4.64 -4.35
CA ALA A 289 -3.27 5.94 -3.68
C ALA A 289 -3.25 7.08 -4.69
N TRP A 290 -2.58 6.90 -5.84
CA TRP A 290 -2.79 7.76 -7.02
C TRP A 290 -3.90 7.17 -7.89
N PRO A 291 -4.80 7.97 -8.49
CA PRO A 291 -4.81 9.43 -8.52
C PRO A 291 -5.45 10.10 -7.30
N VAL A 292 -6.07 9.37 -6.36
CA VAL A 292 -6.80 9.92 -5.19
C VAL A 292 -5.99 11.01 -4.48
N LEU A 293 -4.75 10.67 -4.08
CA LEU A 293 -3.77 11.54 -3.46
C LEU A 293 -2.64 11.83 -4.47
N PRO A 294 -2.68 12.99 -5.16
CA PRO A 294 -1.85 13.23 -6.34
C PRO A 294 -0.35 13.31 -6.03
N LEU A 295 0.04 13.71 -4.82
CA LEU A 295 1.45 13.77 -4.40
C LEU A 295 2.11 12.38 -4.33
N GLY A 296 1.34 11.29 -4.26
CA GLY A 296 1.90 9.93 -4.32
C GLY A 296 2.74 9.70 -5.58
N ILE A 297 2.46 10.40 -6.68
CA ILE A 297 3.27 10.30 -7.91
C ILE A 297 4.68 10.85 -7.72
N GLN A 298 4.88 11.86 -6.87
CA GLN A 298 6.22 12.40 -6.58
C GLN A 298 7.07 11.38 -5.82
N TRP A 299 6.46 10.65 -4.88
CA TRP A 299 7.13 9.55 -4.19
C TRP A 299 7.51 8.44 -5.17
N HIS A 300 6.59 8.05 -6.05
CA HIS A 300 6.86 7.03 -7.07
C HIS A 300 7.92 7.46 -8.08
N GLU A 301 8.02 8.75 -8.42
CA GLU A 301 9.10 9.28 -9.24
C GLU A 301 10.46 9.15 -8.54
N GLN A 302 10.53 9.46 -7.24
CA GLN A 302 11.74 9.24 -6.45
C GLN A 302 12.11 7.76 -6.37
N ARG A 303 11.13 6.86 -6.19
CA ARG A 303 11.37 5.41 -6.25
C ARG A 303 11.88 4.99 -7.62
N ARG A 304 11.22 5.42 -8.71
CA ARG A 304 11.58 5.05 -10.09
C ARG A 304 13.02 5.39 -10.40
N GLN A 305 13.45 6.58 -9.98
CA GLN A 305 14.82 7.02 -10.20
C GLN A 305 15.82 6.27 -9.31
N SER A 306 15.46 5.92 -8.05
CA SER A 306 16.41 5.41 -7.03
C SER A 306 16.49 3.89 -6.93
N LEU A 307 15.37 3.23 -6.66
CA LEU A 307 15.28 1.79 -6.41
C LEU A 307 14.73 1.04 -7.63
N GLY A 308 13.86 1.71 -8.40
CA GLY A 308 13.10 1.10 -9.47
C GLY A 308 11.99 0.16 -8.98
N TYR A 309 11.52 -0.69 -9.89
CA TYR A 309 10.44 -1.67 -9.70
C TYR A 309 10.87 -3.09 -10.10
N GLY A 310 12.18 -3.35 -10.14
CA GLY A 310 12.73 -4.63 -10.63
C GLY A 310 12.23 -5.84 -9.85
N ALA A 311 11.99 -5.68 -8.54
CA ALA A 311 11.46 -6.76 -7.68
C ALA A 311 10.01 -7.14 -8.05
N GLU A 312 9.18 -6.18 -8.42
CA GLU A 312 7.76 -6.40 -8.75
C GLU A 312 7.52 -6.68 -10.24
N THR A 313 8.47 -6.34 -11.12
CA THR A 313 8.32 -6.43 -12.57
C THR A 313 8.04 -7.86 -13.07
N PRO A 314 8.75 -8.92 -12.64
CA PRO A 314 8.46 -10.28 -13.07
C PRO A 314 7.02 -10.71 -12.75
N MET A 315 6.55 -10.37 -11.54
CA MET A 315 5.17 -10.68 -11.12
C MET A 315 4.15 -9.96 -12.01
N ALA A 316 4.36 -8.67 -12.28
CA ALA A 316 3.50 -7.89 -13.15
C ALA A 316 3.42 -8.46 -14.57
N LEU A 317 4.56 -8.89 -15.13
CA LEU A 317 4.61 -9.52 -16.45
C LEU A 317 3.88 -10.85 -16.50
N ILE A 318 4.07 -11.69 -15.47
CA ILE A 318 3.34 -12.97 -15.35
C ILE A 318 1.83 -12.72 -15.26
N GLN A 319 1.39 -11.76 -14.44
CA GLN A 319 -0.02 -11.38 -14.33
C GLN A 319 -0.58 -10.92 -15.68
N CYS A 320 0.12 -10.04 -16.41
CA CYS A 320 -0.25 -9.63 -17.76
C CYS A 320 -0.44 -10.82 -18.71
N ILE A 321 0.54 -11.73 -18.76
CA ILE A 321 0.50 -12.91 -19.64
C ILE A 321 -0.68 -13.82 -19.27
N VAL A 322 -0.90 -14.07 -17.98
CA VAL A 322 -2.02 -14.89 -17.50
C VAL A 322 -3.36 -14.27 -17.87
N TYR A 323 -3.53 -12.96 -17.65
CA TYR A 323 -4.78 -12.27 -17.99
C TYR A 323 -5.04 -12.27 -19.50
N LEU A 324 -4.02 -12.02 -20.33
CA LEU A 324 -4.14 -12.12 -21.78
C LEU A 324 -4.47 -13.54 -22.24
N GLY A 325 -3.86 -14.56 -21.61
CA GLY A 325 -4.16 -15.97 -21.85
C GLY A 325 -5.61 -16.33 -21.51
N ILE A 326 -6.11 -15.86 -20.36
CA ILE A 326 -7.52 -16.02 -19.97
C ILE A 326 -8.44 -15.41 -21.03
N ILE A 327 -8.18 -14.17 -21.45
CA ILE A 327 -8.97 -13.48 -22.48
C ILE A 327 -8.96 -14.27 -23.80
N ALA A 328 -7.79 -14.77 -24.23
CA ALA A 328 -7.68 -15.54 -25.46
C ALA A 328 -8.49 -16.84 -25.37
N VAL A 329 -8.34 -17.59 -24.27
CA VAL A 329 -9.06 -18.85 -24.04
C VAL A 329 -10.57 -18.62 -23.97
N THR A 330 -11.04 -17.61 -23.24
CA THR A 330 -12.47 -17.31 -23.14
C THR A 330 -13.05 -16.83 -24.48
N ARG A 331 -12.28 -16.12 -25.31
CA ARG A 331 -12.73 -15.74 -26.66
C ARG A 331 -12.82 -16.92 -27.63
N LEU A 332 -11.90 -17.87 -27.53
CA LEU A 332 -11.84 -19.05 -28.40
C LEU A 332 -12.82 -20.15 -27.95
N ALA A 333 -13.05 -20.28 -26.65
CA ALA A 333 -14.05 -21.16 -26.06
C ALA A 333 -15.47 -20.60 -26.31
N ARG A 334 -15.99 -20.74 -27.52
CA ARG A 334 -17.44 -20.60 -27.77
C ARG A 334 -18.22 -21.66 -27.00
N PRO A 335 -19.48 -21.38 -26.61
CA PRO A 335 -20.14 -22.06 -25.51
C PRO A 335 -20.68 -23.43 -25.92
N ASN A 336 -19.93 -24.50 -25.64
CA ASN A 336 -20.46 -25.87 -25.64
C ASN A 336 -20.73 -26.41 -24.22
N ILE A 337 -20.74 -25.54 -23.21
CA ILE A 337 -20.82 -25.93 -21.78
C ILE A 337 -22.27 -26.03 -21.27
N SER A 338 -23.32 -25.82 -22.09
CA SER A 338 -24.71 -25.95 -21.63
C SER A 338 -25.22 -27.41 -21.47
N LYS A 339 -24.34 -28.38 -21.20
CA LYS A 339 -24.72 -29.79 -21.00
C LYS A 339 -24.17 -30.41 -19.73
N ILE A 340 -23.81 -29.60 -18.73
CA ILE A 340 -23.31 -30.14 -17.46
C ILE A 340 -24.27 -29.77 -16.33
N CYS A 341 -24.98 -30.81 -15.88
CA CYS A 341 -25.66 -30.94 -14.59
C CYS A 341 -27.02 -30.26 -14.41
N TYR A 342 -28.06 -30.79 -15.07
CA TYR A 342 -29.37 -30.88 -14.42
C TYR A 342 -29.97 -32.28 -14.60
N ARG A 343 -29.56 -33.21 -13.72
CA ARG A 343 -30.31 -34.45 -13.51
C ARG A 343 -31.42 -34.13 -12.51
N ARG A 344 -32.61 -33.87 -13.06
CA ARG A 344 -33.94 -33.76 -12.45
C ARG A 344 -34.03 -34.15 -10.95
N THR A 345 -34.27 -33.15 -10.09
CA THR A 345 -34.89 -33.34 -8.77
C THR A 345 -35.99 -32.30 -8.59
N GLU A 346 -37.25 -32.72 -8.71
CA GLU A 346 -38.42 -31.87 -8.96
C GLU A 346 -38.88 -31.01 -7.76
N LYS A 347 -38.19 -31.00 -6.62
CA LYS A 347 -38.70 -30.36 -5.39
C LYS A 347 -38.03 -29.06 -4.94
N ASN A 348 -36.91 -28.63 -5.53
CA ASN A 348 -36.15 -27.45 -5.07
C ASN A 348 -35.71 -26.48 -6.19
N VAL A 349 -36.45 -26.41 -7.32
CA VAL A 349 -36.03 -25.64 -8.51
C VAL A 349 -35.79 -24.15 -8.19
N SER A 350 -36.66 -23.52 -7.41
CA SER A 350 -36.53 -22.10 -7.04
C SER A 350 -35.30 -21.80 -6.18
N VAL A 351 -34.97 -22.69 -5.22
CA VAL A 351 -33.80 -22.56 -4.35
C VAL A 351 -32.50 -22.70 -5.14
N ILE A 352 -32.44 -23.67 -6.07
CA ILE A 352 -31.24 -23.86 -6.89
C ILE A 352 -31.07 -22.70 -7.89
N GLN A 353 -32.16 -22.20 -8.48
CA GLN A 353 -32.14 -21.00 -9.33
C GLN A 353 -31.67 -19.75 -8.58
N ALA A 354 -32.15 -19.54 -7.35
CA ALA A 354 -31.66 -18.46 -6.49
C ALA A 354 -30.17 -18.61 -6.16
N GLY A 355 -29.72 -19.84 -5.87
CA GLY A 355 -28.32 -20.17 -5.66
C GLY A 355 -27.43 -19.84 -6.86
N LEU A 356 -27.84 -20.22 -8.08
CA LEU A 356 -27.09 -19.92 -9.31
C LEU A 356 -26.97 -18.42 -9.58
N LYS A 357 -28.04 -17.65 -9.36
CA LYS A 357 -28.00 -16.17 -9.46
C LYS A 357 -27.00 -15.58 -8.47
N LEU A 358 -27.03 -16.05 -7.22
CA LEU A 358 -26.12 -15.60 -6.18
C LEU A 358 -24.67 -15.89 -6.57
N VAL A 359 -24.37 -17.11 -7.04
CA VAL A 359 -23.04 -17.49 -7.52
C VAL A 359 -22.59 -16.62 -8.69
N ALA A 360 -23.46 -16.31 -9.65
CA ALA A 360 -23.13 -15.44 -10.78
C ALA A 360 -22.77 -14.02 -10.32
N ILE A 361 -23.56 -13.43 -9.42
CA ILE A 361 -23.30 -12.10 -8.86
C ILE A 361 -21.96 -12.08 -8.09
N TRP A 362 -21.73 -13.07 -7.23
CA TRP A 362 -20.46 -13.20 -6.51
C TRP A 362 -19.27 -13.39 -7.43
N SER A 363 -19.44 -14.11 -8.54
CA SER A 363 -18.39 -14.29 -9.55
C SER A 363 -18.02 -12.97 -10.23
N ILE A 364 -19.03 -12.12 -10.54
CA ILE A 364 -18.80 -10.77 -11.08
C ILE A 364 -18.10 -9.89 -10.04
N LEU A 365 -18.58 -9.87 -8.79
CA LEU A 365 -17.96 -9.09 -7.71
C LEU A 365 -16.51 -9.52 -7.46
N ALA A 366 -16.27 -10.83 -7.38
CA ALA A 366 -14.92 -11.38 -7.21
C ALA A 366 -14.00 -10.99 -8.37
N SER A 367 -14.51 -10.89 -9.61
CA SER A 367 -13.72 -10.46 -10.78
C SER A 367 -13.17 -9.04 -10.64
N TYR A 368 -13.88 -8.15 -9.91
CA TYR A 368 -13.43 -6.78 -9.64
C TYR A 368 -12.60 -6.64 -8.36
N LEU A 369 -12.76 -7.54 -7.39
CA LEU A 369 -12.03 -7.49 -6.12
C LEU A 369 -10.68 -8.20 -6.20
N LEU A 370 -10.62 -9.37 -6.84
CA LEU A 370 -9.44 -10.23 -6.85
C LEU A 370 -8.18 -9.55 -7.42
N PRO A 371 -8.24 -8.79 -8.54
CA PRO A 371 -7.05 -8.10 -9.05
C PRO A 371 -6.42 -7.17 -8.01
N SER A 372 -7.24 -6.45 -7.21
CA SER A 372 -6.72 -5.52 -6.20
C SER A 372 -5.94 -6.20 -5.06
N ILE A 373 -6.19 -7.49 -4.82
CA ILE A 373 -5.53 -8.29 -3.78
C ILE A 373 -4.22 -8.91 -4.30
N ILE A 374 -4.17 -9.27 -5.58
CA ILE A 374 -3.04 -10.00 -6.17
C ILE A 374 -1.95 -9.05 -6.70
N ILE A 375 -2.32 -7.83 -7.14
CA ILE A 375 -1.35 -6.86 -7.65
C ILE A 375 -0.41 -6.41 -6.52
N PRO A 376 0.93 -6.48 -6.70
CA PRO A 376 1.87 -6.01 -5.70
C PRO A 376 1.58 -4.58 -5.27
N CYS A 377 1.38 -4.39 -3.96
CA CYS A 377 0.93 -3.12 -3.38
C CYS A 377 1.78 -1.92 -3.78
N THR A 378 3.09 -2.12 -3.92
CA THR A 378 4.03 -1.02 -4.11
C THR A 378 4.38 -0.72 -5.57
N ILE A 379 3.74 -1.38 -6.54
CA ILE A 379 4.02 -1.18 -7.97
C ILE A 379 3.72 0.25 -8.44
N HIS A 380 4.24 0.64 -9.60
CA HIS A 380 3.96 1.96 -10.17
C HIS A 380 2.45 2.15 -10.43
N PRO A 381 1.82 3.28 -10.06
CA PRO A 381 0.37 3.49 -10.16
C PRO A 381 -0.23 3.21 -11.54
N LEU A 382 0.43 3.68 -12.61
CA LEU A 382 -0.03 3.42 -13.99
C LEU A 382 -0.06 1.93 -14.33
N LEU A 383 0.95 1.18 -13.88
CA LEU A 383 1.02 -0.26 -14.10
C LEU A 383 0.02 -0.99 -13.20
N GLY A 384 -0.15 -0.56 -11.95
CA GLY A 384 -1.14 -1.12 -11.02
C GLY A 384 -2.57 -0.97 -11.53
N TRP A 385 -2.99 0.24 -11.93
CA TRP A 385 -4.31 0.44 -12.53
C TRP A 385 -4.48 -0.26 -13.88
N GLY A 386 -3.42 -0.31 -14.71
CA GLY A 386 -3.43 -1.06 -15.96
C GLY A 386 -3.67 -2.55 -15.74
N LEU A 387 -2.93 -3.16 -14.80
CA LEU A 387 -3.11 -4.55 -14.37
C LEU A 387 -4.49 -4.78 -13.76
N TYR A 388 -5.00 -3.84 -12.95
CA TYR A 388 -6.31 -3.94 -12.33
C TYR A 388 -7.42 -4.00 -13.39
N LEU A 389 -7.39 -3.10 -14.38
CA LEU A 389 -8.38 -3.05 -15.45
C LEU A 389 -8.27 -4.29 -16.35
N LEU A 390 -7.05 -4.69 -16.71
CA LEU A 390 -6.79 -5.90 -17.51
C LEU A 390 -7.27 -7.17 -16.78
N GLY A 391 -6.93 -7.31 -15.51
CA GLY A 391 -7.32 -8.44 -14.67
C GLY A 391 -8.83 -8.50 -14.45
N SER A 392 -9.46 -7.35 -14.17
CA SER A 392 -10.92 -7.27 -14.02
C SER A 392 -11.62 -7.68 -15.31
N PHE A 393 -11.16 -7.20 -16.46
CA PHE A 393 -11.69 -7.59 -17.76
C PHE A 393 -11.50 -9.09 -18.04
N ALA A 394 -10.30 -9.63 -17.77
CA ALA A 394 -10.01 -11.05 -17.95
C ALA A 394 -10.91 -11.94 -17.10
N LEU A 395 -11.06 -11.64 -15.81
CA LEU A 395 -11.91 -12.41 -14.90
C LEU A 395 -13.40 -12.25 -15.21
N CYS A 396 -13.85 -11.04 -15.55
CA CYS A 396 -15.21 -10.83 -16.04
C CYS A 396 -15.50 -11.65 -17.31
N SER A 397 -14.52 -11.83 -18.20
CA SER A 397 -14.71 -12.66 -19.40
C SER A 397 -15.03 -14.13 -19.07
N ILE A 398 -14.51 -14.65 -17.96
CA ILE A 398 -14.84 -15.99 -17.44
C ILE A 398 -16.31 -16.00 -16.99
N ALA A 399 -16.72 -15.04 -16.16
CA ALA A 399 -18.10 -14.95 -15.67
C ALA A 399 -19.12 -14.75 -16.82
N ILE A 400 -18.77 -13.91 -17.80
CA ILE A 400 -19.58 -13.67 -19.01
C ILE A 400 -19.84 -14.99 -19.74
N ASN A 401 -18.80 -15.78 -19.97
CA ASN A 401 -18.94 -17.04 -20.70
C ASN A 401 -19.59 -18.15 -19.86
N ALA A 402 -19.28 -18.23 -18.57
CA ALA A 402 -19.82 -19.26 -17.69
C ALA A 402 -21.34 -19.13 -17.52
N PHE A 403 -21.86 -17.90 -17.49
CA PHE A 403 -23.28 -17.61 -17.24
C PHE A 403 -24.01 -17.03 -18.47
N MET A 404 -23.38 -17.05 -19.66
CA MET A 404 -23.92 -16.50 -20.92
C MET A 404 -24.44 -15.06 -20.78
N LEU A 405 -23.72 -14.22 -20.05
CA LEU A 405 -24.14 -12.86 -19.75
C LEU A 405 -23.82 -11.90 -20.90
N PRO A 406 -24.59 -10.80 -21.04
CA PRO A 406 -24.24 -9.75 -21.98
C PRO A 406 -22.95 -9.06 -21.52
N MET A 407 -21.97 -8.99 -22.41
CA MET A 407 -20.63 -8.45 -22.11
C MET A 407 -20.66 -7.00 -21.62
N LEU A 408 -21.37 -6.12 -22.33
CA LEU A 408 -21.37 -4.69 -22.04
C LEU A 408 -21.88 -4.38 -20.61
N PRO A 409 -23.05 -4.89 -20.16
CA PRO A 409 -23.51 -4.72 -18.78
C PRO A 409 -22.52 -5.19 -17.70
N VAL A 410 -21.84 -6.33 -17.91
CA VAL A 410 -20.85 -6.85 -16.94
C VAL A 410 -19.60 -5.97 -16.88
N LEU A 411 -19.21 -5.35 -17.99
CA LEU A 411 -18.04 -4.47 -18.10
C LEU A 411 -18.33 -2.99 -17.81
N THR A 412 -19.59 -2.58 -17.67
CA THR A 412 -19.96 -1.20 -17.32
C THR A 412 -19.22 -0.68 -16.08
N PRO A 413 -19.07 -1.44 -14.97
CA PRO A 413 -18.27 -0.99 -13.83
C PRO A 413 -16.81 -0.70 -14.18
N CYS A 414 -16.18 -1.51 -15.04
CA CYS A 414 -14.81 -1.26 -15.51
C CYS A 414 -14.68 0.08 -16.24
N LEU A 415 -15.63 0.40 -17.14
CA LEU A 415 -15.70 1.70 -17.82
C LEU A 415 -15.95 2.85 -16.83
N GLY A 416 -16.83 2.63 -15.85
CA GLY A 416 -17.11 3.56 -14.76
C GLY A 416 -15.85 3.88 -13.95
N ILE A 417 -15.07 2.85 -13.59
CA ILE A 417 -13.80 2.97 -12.87
C ILE A 417 -12.78 3.73 -13.72
N PHE A 418 -12.63 3.39 -14.99
CA PHE A 418 -11.72 4.10 -15.87
C PHE A 418 -12.06 5.60 -15.98
N GLY A 419 -13.35 5.94 -16.15
CA GLY A 419 -13.77 7.33 -16.20
C GLY A 419 -13.56 8.08 -14.89
N VAL A 420 -13.78 7.46 -13.72
CA VAL A 420 -13.48 8.14 -12.44
C VAL A 420 -11.97 8.35 -12.26
N LEU A 421 -11.12 7.44 -12.74
CA LEU A 421 -9.67 7.64 -12.74
C LEU A 421 -9.27 8.84 -13.61
N LEU A 422 -9.88 9.02 -14.78
CA LEU A 422 -9.66 10.20 -15.63
C LEU A 422 -10.11 11.49 -14.94
N VAL A 423 -11.30 11.49 -14.33
CA VAL A 423 -11.81 12.63 -13.55
C VAL A 423 -10.85 12.95 -12.41
N MET A 424 -10.32 11.95 -11.71
CA MET A 424 -9.38 12.15 -10.61
C MET A 424 -8.00 12.63 -11.07
N ALA A 425 -7.50 12.13 -12.20
CA ALA A 425 -6.17 12.47 -12.73
C ALA A 425 -6.15 13.80 -13.49
N PHE A 426 -7.32 14.40 -13.76
CA PHE A 426 -7.42 15.67 -14.47
C PHE A 426 -6.68 16.80 -13.71
N PRO A 427 -5.73 17.49 -14.36
CA PRO A 427 -4.81 18.38 -13.65
C PRO A 427 -5.39 19.77 -13.34
N LEU A 428 -6.51 20.16 -13.96
CA LEU A 428 -6.97 21.55 -13.97
C LEU A 428 -8.00 21.89 -12.87
N TYR A 429 -8.00 21.15 -11.76
CA TYR A 429 -8.85 21.52 -10.63
C TYR A 429 -8.28 22.71 -9.86
N PRO A 430 -9.11 23.72 -9.56
CA PRO A 430 -8.66 24.88 -8.79
C PRO A 430 -8.34 24.55 -7.32
N ASN A 431 -8.98 23.53 -6.74
CA ASN A 431 -8.73 23.03 -5.39
C ASN A 431 -9.30 21.61 -5.21
N GLY A 432 -8.99 20.99 -4.07
CA GLY A 432 -9.41 19.63 -3.74
C GLY A 432 -10.93 19.48 -3.56
N ILE A 433 -11.62 20.53 -3.11
CA ILE A 433 -13.07 20.53 -2.91
C ILE A 433 -13.79 20.40 -4.25
N ILE A 434 -13.43 21.23 -5.24
CA ILE A 434 -14.03 21.20 -6.58
C ILE A 434 -13.71 19.87 -7.28
N ARG A 435 -12.51 19.33 -7.07
CA ARG A 435 -12.17 17.99 -7.54
C ARG A 435 -13.08 16.92 -6.93
N CYS A 436 -13.31 16.97 -5.62
CA CYS A 436 -14.20 16.05 -4.92
C CYS A 436 -15.64 16.14 -5.43
N LEU A 437 -16.16 17.37 -5.60
CA LEU A 437 -17.49 17.60 -6.19
C LEU A 437 -17.60 17.07 -7.63
N SER A 438 -16.53 17.15 -8.42
CA SER A 438 -16.50 16.62 -9.79
C SER A 438 -16.56 15.09 -9.81
N ILE A 439 -15.91 14.43 -8.85
CA ILE A 439 -16.02 12.98 -8.65
C ILE A 439 -17.45 12.60 -8.28
N PHE A 440 -18.08 13.33 -7.35
CA PHE A 440 -19.49 13.11 -6.99
C PHE A 440 -20.42 13.33 -8.18
N GLY A 441 -20.21 14.39 -8.97
CA GLY A 441 -20.97 14.66 -10.18
C GLY A 441 -20.82 13.53 -11.21
N TYR A 442 -19.61 13.05 -11.43
CA TYR A 442 -19.37 11.88 -12.29
C TYR A 442 -20.09 10.62 -11.76
N ALA A 443 -19.99 10.33 -10.46
CA ALA A 443 -20.63 9.17 -9.86
C ALA A 443 -22.16 9.24 -9.98
N PHE A 444 -22.75 10.42 -9.78
CA PHE A 444 -24.17 10.67 -9.99
C PHE A 444 -24.59 10.41 -11.44
N CYS A 445 -23.82 10.91 -12.41
CA CYS A 445 -24.08 10.68 -13.83
C CYS A 445 -23.88 9.21 -14.25
N ALA A 446 -22.95 8.48 -13.62
CA ALA A 446 -22.66 7.08 -13.91
C ALA A 446 -23.68 6.10 -13.28
N ALA A 447 -24.31 6.49 -12.17
CA ALA A 447 -25.21 5.62 -11.41
C ALA A 447 -26.38 5.03 -12.22
N PRO A 448 -27.10 5.79 -13.08
CA PRO A 448 -28.16 5.24 -13.92
C PRO A 448 -27.67 4.14 -14.88
N PHE A 449 -26.46 4.29 -15.43
CA PHE A 449 -25.87 3.30 -16.34
C PHE A 449 -25.48 2.02 -15.62
N LEU A 450 -24.95 2.14 -14.40
CA LEU A 450 -24.64 1.00 -13.53
C LEU A 450 -25.92 0.28 -13.12
N TRP A 451 -26.97 1.02 -12.74
CA TRP A 451 -28.27 0.45 -12.41
C TRP A 451 -28.91 -0.28 -13.60
N ALA A 452 -28.94 0.35 -14.77
CA ALA A 452 -29.45 -0.26 -16.00
C ALA A 452 -28.68 -1.53 -16.37
N SER A 453 -27.36 -1.53 -16.15
CA SER A 453 -26.51 -2.70 -16.38
C SER A 453 -26.84 -3.84 -15.40
N LEU A 454 -27.03 -3.53 -14.12
CA LEU A 454 -27.45 -4.51 -13.11
C LEU A 454 -28.80 -5.14 -13.46
N VAL A 455 -29.79 -4.33 -13.86
CA VAL A 455 -31.10 -4.82 -14.30
C VAL A 455 -30.97 -5.75 -15.50
N LYS A 456 -30.13 -5.40 -16.49
CA LYS A 456 -29.87 -6.25 -17.67
C LYS A 456 -29.18 -7.57 -17.30
N ILE A 457 -28.22 -7.55 -16.38
CA ILE A 457 -27.58 -8.78 -15.88
C ILE A 457 -28.63 -9.67 -15.21
N MET A 458 -29.47 -9.10 -14.35
CA MET A 458 -30.50 -9.87 -13.66
C MET A 458 -31.54 -10.46 -14.60
N ALA A 459 -31.98 -9.70 -15.59
CA ALA A 459 -32.90 -10.16 -16.62
C ALA A 459 -32.28 -11.29 -17.47
N SER A 460 -31.00 -11.18 -17.83
CA SER A 460 -30.30 -12.23 -18.58
C SER A 460 -30.14 -13.51 -17.79
N LEU A 461 -29.83 -13.41 -16.49
CA LEU A 461 -29.77 -14.58 -15.59
C LEU A 461 -31.13 -15.25 -15.47
N GLN A 462 -32.20 -14.47 -15.34
CA GLN A 462 -33.57 -15.00 -15.32
C GLN A 462 -33.90 -15.73 -16.63
N ALA A 463 -33.65 -15.11 -17.78
CA ALA A 463 -33.95 -15.68 -19.09
C ALA A 463 -33.12 -16.95 -19.39
N SER A 464 -31.85 -16.99 -18.96
CA SER A 464 -31.00 -18.18 -19.12
C SER A 464 -31.54 -19.37 -18.32
N LEU A 465 -32.00 -19.14 -17.08
CA LEU A 465 -32.57 -20.17 -16.22
C LEU A 465 -33.93 -20.67 -16.73
N GLU A 466 -34.73 -19.80 -17.34
CA GLU A 466 -36.00 -20.19 -17.96
C GLU A 466 -35.76 -21.01 -19.24
N ARG A 467 -34.78 -20.64 -20.07
CA ARG A 467 -34.46 -21.35 -21.32
C ARG A 467 -34.00 -22.80 -21.10
N GLU A 468 -33.30 -23.08 -20.00
CA GLU A 468 -32.90 -24.45 -19.63
C GLU A 468 -34.08 -25.32 -19.16
N ASN A 469 -35.13 -24.74 -18.61
CA ASN A 469 -36.36 -25.47 -18.24
C ASN A 469 -37.18 -25.91 -19.48
N PHE A 470 -36.96 -25.32 -20.65
CA PHE A 470 -37.75 -25.54 -21.87
C PHE A 470 -37.13 -26.52 -22.88
N PHE A 471 -35.95 -27.10 -22.64
CA PHE A 471 -35.42 -28.13 -23.54
C PHE A 471 -36.24 -29.45 -23.43
N PRO A 472 -36.84 -29.94 -24.53
CA PRO A 472 -37.61 -31.19 -24.50
C PRO A 472 -36.68 -32.38 -24.26
N ARG A 473 -37.22 -33.40 -23.56
CA ARG A 473 -36.57 -34.68 -23.27
C ARG A 473 -36.02 -35.28 -24.58
N LEU A 474 -34.70 -35.38 -24.72
CA LEU A 474 -34.07 -36.30 -25.67
C LEU A 474 -34.35 -37.73 -25.18
N GLY A 475 -35.49 -38.29 -25.58
CA GLY A 475 -35.92 -39.62 -25.18
C GLY A 475 -37.39 -39.96 -25.43
N GLU A 476 -38.26 -39.01 -25.80
CA GLU A 476 -39.62 -39.36 -26.20
C GLU A 476 -39.66 -39.66 -27.70
N SER A 477 -39.80 -40.96 -27.97
CA SER A 477 -40.09 -41.56 -29.27
C SER A 477 -41.25 -40.85 -29.97
N SER A 478 -41.13 -40.75 -31.30
CA SER A 478 -42.14 -40.34 -32.26
C SER A 478 -43.58 -40.68 -31.84
N PRO A 479 -44.56 -39.78 -32.00
CA PRO A 479 -45.96 -40.16 -31.80
C PRO A 479 -46.38 -41.16 -32.90
N PRO A 480 -47.25 -42.14 -32.59
CA PRO A 480 -47.68 -43.11 -33.59
C PRO A 480 -48.54 -42.43 -34.66
N SER A 481 -48.38 -42.92 -35.89
CA SER A 481 -49.24 -42.63 -37.03
C SER A 481 -50.70 -42.97 -36.73
N GLY A 482 -51.61 -42.01 -36.87
CA GLY A 482 -53.04 -42.24 -36.64
C GLY A 482 -53.94 -41.06 -37.01
N PHE A 483 -54.12 -40.86 -38.32
CA PHE A 483 -55.34 -40.42 -39.04
C PHE A 483 -56.40 -39.49 -38.38
N ASN A 484 -56.65 -38.38 -39.12
CA ASN A 484 -57.91 -37.65 -39.37
C ASN A 484 -58.52 -36.79 -38.22
N LYS A 485 -59.01 -35.56 -38.45
CA LYS A 485 -59.76 -35.04 -39.61
C LYS A 485 -59.79 -33.50 -39.60
N LEU A 486 -59.92 -32.91 -40.79
CA LEU A 486 -60.31 -31.52 -41.04
C LEU A 486 -61.58 -31.11 -40.27
N TYR A 487 -61.60 -29.92 -39.67
CA TYR A 487 -62.34 -28.73 -40.15
C TYR A 487 -61.83 -27.48 -39.44
#